data_AF-A0A941PH83-F1
#
_entry.id   AF-A0A941PH83-F1
#
_cell.length_a   1.000
_cell.length_b   1.000
_cell.length_c   1.000
_cell.angle_alpha   90.00
_cell.angle_beta   90.00
_cell.angle_gamma   90.00
#
_symmetry.space_group_name_H-M   'P 1'
#
loop_
_entity.id
_entity.type
_entity.pdbx_description
1 polymer ?
#
loop_
_entity_poly.entity_id
_entity_poly.type
_entity_poly.pdbx_seq_one_letter_code
_entity_poly.pdbx_strand_id
1 'polypeptide(L)'
;MTILIMFHEVRFRDFKRFYTGFLEVYWRGYFPNLPSYSRFITLMKRAIFPMTVFTQLKIGKRTGIYYLDSSCLPVSHLKRSKRHKPSIKLHSMARLQWAGFLA
;
A
#
# COMPACT_ATOMS: atom_id res chain seq x y z
N MET A 1 16.12 -8.45 4.33
CA MET A 1 15.18 -7.36 4.68
C MET A 1 15.41 -6.10 3.85
N THR A 2 16.65 -5.63 3.71
CA THR A 2 17.02 -4.42 2.94
C THR A 2 16.36 -4.33 1.56
N ILE A 3 16.46 -5.37 0.73
CA ILE A 3 15.84 -5.42 -0.61
C ILE A 3 14.32 -5.23 -0.58
N LEU A 4 13.63 -5.76 0.45
CA LEU A 4 12.18 -5.62 0.60
C LEU A 4 11.79 -4.21 1.07
N ILE A 5 12.59 -3.60 1.95
CA ILE A 5 12.42 -2.21 2.37
C ILE A 5 12.60 -1.29 1.16
N MET A 6 13.68 -1.48 0.39
CA MET A 6 13.92 -0.72 -0.84
C MET A 6 12.78 -0.88 -1.85
N PHE A 7 12.25 -2.10 -2.02
CA PHE A 7 11.09 -2.32 -2.88
C PHE A 7 9.87 -1.49 -2.44
N HIS A 8 9.63 -1.40 -1.13
CA HIS A 8 8.54 -0.59 -0.57
C HIS A 8 8.76 0.92 -0.79
N GLU A 9 9.97 1.41 -0.58
CA GLU A 9 10.33 2.83 -0.77
C GLU A 9 10.27 3.28 -2.24
N VAL A 10 10.73 2.43 -3.17
CA VAL A 10 10.74 2.75 -4.61
C VAL A 10 9.35 2.60 -5.25
N ARG A 11 8.39 1.97 -4.55
CA ARG A 11 6.96 1.86 -4.94
C ARG A 11 6.75 1.21 -6.32
N PHE A 12 7.56 0.21 -6.67
CA PHE A 12 7.36 -0.57 -7.88
C PHE A 12 6.08 -1.40 -7.81
N ARG A 13 5.38 -1.55 -8.95
CA ARG A 13 4.16 -2.36 -9.05
C ARG A 13 4.46 -3.86 -8.99
N ASP A 14 5.53 -4.28 -9.67
CA ASP A 14 5.88 -5.69 -9.83
C ASP A 14 7.26 -5.99 -9.22
N PHE A 15 7.29 -6.93 -8.27
CA PHE A 15 8.55 -7.33 -7.62
C PHE A 15 9.54 -7.95 -8.61
N LYS A 16 9.07 -8.70 -9.61
CA LYS A 16 9.92 -9.30 -10.64
C LYS A 16 10.70 -8.24 -11.42
N ARG A 17 10.02 -7.17 -11.85
CA ARG A 17 10.64 -6.08 -12.63
C ARG A 17 11.62 -5.27 -11.79
N PHE A 18 11.29 -5.05 -10.52
CA PHE A 18 12.22 -4.47 -9.56
C PHE A 18 13.48 -5.33 -9.40
N TYR A 19 13.32 -6.65 -9.24
CA TYR A 19 14.45 -7.55 -8.98
C TYR A 19 15.40 -7.68 -10.18
N THR A 20 14.88 -8.08 -11.34
CA THR A 20 15.73 -8.36 -12.52
C THR A 20 16.14 -7.11 -13.27
N GLY A 21 15.34 -6.04 -13.21
CA GLY A 21 15.60 -4.81 -13.95
C GLY A 21 16.36 -3.78 -13.13
N PHE A 22 15.92 -3.50 -11.90
CA PHE A 22 16.52 -2.46 -11.08
C PHE A 22 17.65 -2.99 -10.20
N LEU A 23 17.40 -4.09 -9.47
CA LEU A 23 18.34 -4.61 -8.49
C LEU A 23 19.58 -5.25 -9.15
N GLU A 24 19.38 -6.13 -10.13
CA GLU A 24 20.46 -6.83 -10.84
C GLU A 24 21.30 -5.92 -11.73
N VAL A 25 20.76 -4.79 -12.21
CA VAL A 25 21.49 -3.86 -13.10
C VAL A 25 22.21 -2.79 -12.29
N TYR A 26 21.51 -2.10 -11.40
CA TYR A 26 22.06 -0.92 -10.72
C TYR A 26 22.70 -1.24 -9.36
N TRP A 27 22.27 -2.32 -8.69
CA TRP A 27 22.66 -2.61 -7.31
C TRP A 27 23.48 -3.90 -7.15
N ARG A 28 23.89 -4.53 -8.26
CA ARG A 28 24.71 -5.76 -8.23
C ARG A 28 26.03 -5.58 -7.49
N GLY A 29 26.64 -4.39 -7.55
CA GLY A 29 27.87 -4.08 -6.81
C GLY A 29 27.70 -4.12 -5.29
N TYR A 30 26.52 -3.77 -4.78
CA TYR A 30 26.24 -3.78 -3.33
C TYR A 30 25.81 -5.16 -2.82
N PHE A 31 25.34 -6.03 -3.72
CA PHE A 31 24.90 -7.39 -3.39
C PHE A 31 25.66 -8.41 -4.25
N PRO A 32 26.95 -8.66 -3.98
CA PRO A 32 27.76 -9.57 -4.79
C PRO A 32 27.23 -11.00 -4.80
N ASN A 33 26.60 -11.43 -3.70
CA ASN A 33 25.99 -12.75 -3.54
C ASN A 33 24.46 -12.69 -3.60
N LEU A 34 23.93 -12.06 -4.66
CA LEU A 34 22.49 -11.98 -4.83
C LEU A 34 21.93 -13.36 -5.23
N PRO A 35 20.95 -13.92 -4.48
CA PRO A 35 20.34 -15.20 -4.83
C PRO A 35 19.56 -15.09 -6.16
N SER A 36 19.20 -16.22 -6.76
CA SER A 36 18.27 -16.17 -7.89
C SER A 36 16.88 -15.67 -7.46
N TYR A 37 16.15 -15.06 -8.39
CA TYR A 37 14.78 -14.57 -8.14
C TYR A 37 13.87 -15.61 -7.46
N SER A 38 13.89 -16.86 -7.94
CA SER A 38 13.08 -17.95 -7.37
C SER A 38 13.45 -18.26 -5.92
N ARG A 39 14.75 -18.33 -5.62
CA ARG A 39 15.25 -18.53 -4.25
C ARG A 39 14.86 -17.36 -3.36
N PHE A 40 14.93 -16.14 -3.88
CA PHE A 40 14.55 -14.94 -3.15
C PHE A 40 13.05 -14.92 -2.81
N ILE A 41 12.15 -15.34 -3.70
CA ILE A 41 10.71 -15.44 -3.37
C ILE A 41 10.47 -16.37 -2.18
N THR A 42 11.12 -17.54 -2.16
CA THR A 42 10.95 -18.50 -1.07
C THR A 42 11.46 -17.93 0.24
N LEU A 43 12.56 -17.17 0.20
CA LEU A 43 13.09 -16.47 1.37
C LEU A 43 12.17 -15.31 1.81
N MET A 44 11.60 -14.59 0.85
CA MET A 44 10.69 -13.47 1.08
C MET A 44 9.45 -13.93 1.86
N LYS A 45 8.91 -15.12 1.60
CA LYS A 45 7.78 -15.68 2.39
C LYS A 45 8.06 -15.71 3.89
N ARG A 46 9.30 -16.08 4.29
CA ARG A 46 9.73 -16.06 5.70
C ARG A 46 9.97 -14.65 6.22
N ALA A 47 10.30 -13.72 5.32
CA ALA A 47 10.62 -12.34 5.64
C ALA A 47 9.42 -11.39 5.72
N ILE A 48 8.24 -11.79 5.24
CA ILE A 48 7.02 -10.96 5.32
C ILE A 48 6.66 -10.65 6.78
N PHE A 49 6.71 -11.65 7.66
CA PHE A 49 6.37 -11.47 9.07
C PHE A 49 7.25 -10.43 9.81
N PRO A 50 8.59 -10.53 9.76
CA PRO A 50 9.44 -9.50 10.37
C PRO A 50 9.29 -8.13 9.67
N MET A 51 8.96 -8.09 8.38
CA MET A 51 8.68 -6.84 7.68
C MET A 51 7.40 -6.15 8.18
N THR A 52 6.32 -6.89 8.42
CA THR A 52 5.08 -6.31 8.97
C THR A 52 5.27 -5.81 10.40
N VAL A 53 6.05 -6.53 11.20
CA VAL A 53 6.40 -6.09 12.55
C VAL A 53 7.26 -4.81 12.47
N PHE A 54 8.25 -4.78 11.57
CA PHE A 54 9.11 -3.62 11.37
C PHE A 54 8.32 -2.37 10.96
N THR A 55 7.39 -2.48 10.01
CA THR A 55 6.56 -1.34 9.59
C THR A 55 5.61 -0.88 10.68
N GLN A 56 5.06 -1.80 11.48
CA GLN A 56 4.24 -1.44 12.65
C GLN A 56 5.04 -0.71 13.73
N LEU A 57 6.28 -1.12 13.99
CA LEU A 57 7.17 -0.44 14.94
C LEU A 57 7.62 0.93 14.46
N LYS A 58 7.71 1.12 13.13
CA LYS A 58 8.09 2.40 12.52
C LYS A 58 6.89 3.32 12.24
N ILE A 59 5.66 2.83 12.37
CA ILE A 59 4.47 3.68 12.33
C ILE A 59 4.54 4.65 13.51
N GLY A 60 4.47 5.95 13.21
CA GLY A 60 4.52 7.02 14.20
C GLY A 60 3.39 6.91 15.22
N LYS A 61 3.45 7.76 16.26
CA LYS A 61 2.42 7.81 17.32
C LYS A 61 1.03 7.90 16.68
N ARG A 62 0.19 6.91 16.95
CA ARG A 62 -1.22 6.92 16.54
C ARG A 62 -1.92 8.03 17.34
N THR A 63 -2.08 9.19 16.75
CA THR A 63 -2.71 10.37 17.38
C THR A 63 -4.22 10.27 17.49
N GLY A 64 -4.84 9.16 17.04
CA GLY A 64 -6.29 8.98 16.98
C GLY A 64 -6.97 9.79 15.87
N ILE A 65 -6.23 10.64 15.18
CA ILE A 65 -6.70 11.48 14.07
C ILE A 65 -6.18 10.85 12.78
N TYR A 66 -7.06 10.14 12.08
CA TYR A 66 -6.77 9.55 10.77
C TYR A 66 -7.44 10.40 9.70
N TYR A 67 -6.64 11.06 8.87
CA TYR A 67 -7.14 11.75 7.69
C TYR A 67 -7.51 10.71 6.64
N LEU A 68 -8.77 10.28 6.67
CA LEU A 68 -9.36 9.53 5.58
C LEU A 68 -9.79 10.54 4.51
N ASP A 69 -8.93 10.83 3.55
CA ASP A 69 -9.34 11.64 2.40
C ASP A 69 -10.31 10.81 1.56
N SER A 70 -11.60 11.08 1.68
CA SER A 70 -12.59 10.61 0.72
C SER A 70 -12.45 11.47 -0.54
N SER A 71 -11.32 11.38 -1.24
CA SER A 71 -11.22 11.95 -2.56
C SER A 71 -12.26 11.21 -3.40
N CYS A 72 -13.32 11.91 -3.79
CA CYS A 72 -14.36 11.37 -4.66
C CYS A 72 -13.72 10.97 -5.98
N LEU A 73 -13.31 9.70 -6.10
CA LEU A 73 -12.96 9.11 -7.39
C LEU A 73 -14.23 9.22 -8.25
N PRO A 74 -14.22 9.94 -9.39
CA PRO A 74 -15.40 10.06 -10.22
C PRO A 74 -15.64 8.72 -10.95
N VAL A 75 -16.25 7.77 -10.23
CA VAL A 75 -16.54 6.42 -10.77
C VAL A 75 -17.68 6.46 -11.78
N SER A 76 -18.46 7.55 -11.84
CA SER A 76 -19.50 7.72 -12.84
C SER A 76 -19.39 9.07 -13.55
N HIS A 77 -19.39 9.04 -14.88
CA HIS A 77 -19.65 10.23 -15.68
C HIS A 77 -21.01 10.81 -15.30
N LEU A 78 -21.14 12.14 -15.21
CA LEU A 78 -22.35 12.84 -14.78
C LEU A 78 -23.63 12.38 -15.53
N LYS A 79 -23.48 11.98 -16.80
CA LYS A 79 -24.55 11.43 -17.65
C LYS A 79 -25.10 10.07 -17.16
N ARG A 80 -24.31 9.27 -16.43
CA ARG A 80 -24.65 7.92 -15.94
C ARG A 80 -25.17 7.92 -14.49
N SER A 81 -25.06 9.04 -13.77
CA SER A 81 -25.46 9.19 -12.36
C SER A 81 -26.95 8.99 -12.12
N LYS A 82 -27.81 9.22 -13.12
CA LYS A 82 -29.26 8.99 -12.99
C LYS A 82 -29.65 7.51 -12.89
N ARG A 83 -28.81 6.59 -13.41
CA ARG A 83 -29.11 5.14 -13.45
C ARG A 83 -28.56 4.36 -12.25
N HIS A 84 -27.61 4.94 -11.54
CA HIS A 84 -26.85 4.28 -10.48
C HIS A 84 -27.08 5.16 -9.25
N LYS A 85 -27.63 4.65 -8.14
CA LYS A 85 -27.81 5.46 -6.92
C LYS A 85 -26.45 6.10 -6.58
N PRO A 86 -26.27 7.42 -6.75
CA PRO A 86 -24.97 8.01 -6.53
C PRO A 86 -24.67 7.94 -5.03
N SER A 87 -23.45 7.55 -4.69
CA SER A 87 -22.88 7.65 -3.34
C SER A 87 -22.92 9.07 -2.77
N ILE A 88 -23.32 10.06 -3.56
CA ILE A 88 -23.66 11.42 -3.12
C ILE A 88 -24.74 11.41 -2.03
N LYS A 89 -25.70 10.47 -2.07
CA LYS A 89 -26.71 10.33 -0.98
C LYS A 89 -26.11 9.83 0.34
N LEU A 90 -24.99 9.10 0.30
CA LEU A 90 -24.26 8.77 1.53
C LEU A 90 -23.63 10.01 2.17
N HIS A 91 -23.29 11.04 1.39
CA HIS A 91 -22.64 12.24 1.89
C HIS A 91 -23.55 13.09 2.81
N SER A 92 -24.87 13.05 2.61
CA SER A 92 -25.82 13.73 3.51
C SER A 92 -26.19 12.88 4.74
N MET A 93 -26.17 11.55 4.64
CA MET A 93 -26.47 10.66 5.79
C MET A 93 -25.26 10.43 6.70
N ALA A 94 -24.03 10.42 6.16
CA ALA A 94 -22.81 10.23 6.95
C ALA A 94 -22.45 11.44 7.84
N ARG A 95 -23.00 12.63 7.61
CA ARG A 95 -22.85 13.74 8.57
C ARG A 95 -23.75 13.58 9.80
N LEU A 96 -24.83 12.82 9.73
CA LEU A 96 -25.81 12.69 10.82
C LEU A 96 -25.63 11.41 11.64
N GLN A 97 -25.02 10.36 11.08
CA GLN A 97 -24.97 9.04 11.75
C GLN A 97 -23.73 8.79 12.62
N TRP A 98 -22.70 9.64 12.56
CA TRP A 98 -21.41 9.39 13.22
C TRP A 98 -21.17 10.17 14.53
N ALA A 99 -22.17 10.87 15.05
CA ALA A 99 -22.11 11.48 16.39
C ALA A 99 -22.37 10.47 17.53
N GLY A 100 -22.67 9.21 17.23
CA GLY A 100 -23.12 8.22 18.23
C GLY A 100 -22.47 6.85 18.16
N PHE A 101 -21.34 6.68 17.47
CA PHE A 101 -20.67 5.38 17.36
C PHE A 101 -19.20 5.51 17.75
N LEU A 102 -18.98 5.75 19.04
CA LEU A 102 -17.78 5.45 19.85
C LEU A 102 -18.04 6.05 21.26
N ALA A 103 -18.97 5.42 21.98
CA ALA A 103 -18.92 5.37 23.44
C ALA A 103 -18.11 4.12 23.81
#